data_AF-A0A5B9Y5V8-F1
#
_entry.id   AF-A0A5B9Y5V8-F1
#
_cell.length_a   1.000
_cell.length_b   1.000
_cell.length_c   1.000
_cell.angle_alpha   90.00
_cell.angle_beta   90.00
_cell.angle_gamma   90.00
#
_symmetry.space_group_name_H-M   'P 1'
#
loop_
_entity.id
_entity.type
_entity.pdbx_description
1 polymer ?
#
loop_
_entity_poly.entity_id
_entity_poly.type
_entity_poly.pdbx_seq_one_letter_code
_entity_poly.pdbx_strand_id
1 'polypeptide(L)'
;MKKLLSIFAATSVVATTSATVVACGNVASLSFEAEKKDADVVSNLSDYIAEKKLKADMKDLTLPTEIKGEPTITNKGKMDGKDVAYIGLDSSLEKNKALFALFKQSKDLKASESTDKLTVTEYYFSLKGDKDATSFELFLGKFEKKYTEEKKAVTFTYTSINKKTIKIAQ
;
A
#
# COMPACT_ATOMS: atom_id res chain seq x y z
N MET A 1 -63.15 10.19 -12.89
CA MET A 1 -62.20 9.14 -13.30
C MET A 1 -60.96 9.78 -13.89
N LYS A 2 -59.81 9.34 -13.39
CA LYS A 2 -58.41 9.51 -13.81
C LYS A 2 -58.19 9.91 -15.28
N LYS A 3 -57.22 10.81 -15.52
CA LYS A 3 -56.12 10.69 -16.52
C LYS A 3 -55.33 12.02 -16.54
N LEU A 4 -54.38 12.19 -15.61
CA LEU A 4 -52.95 11.96 -15.83
C LEU A 4 -52.40 12.69 -17.07
N LEU A 5 -51.83 13.88 -16.81
CA LEU A 5 -50.88 14.55 -17.70
C LEU A 5 -49.75 13.58 -18.05
N SER A 6 -49.69 13.12 -19.30
CA SER A 6 -48.48 12.49 -19.84
C SER A 6 -47.60 13.59 -20.42
N ILE A 7 -46.63 13.99 -19.59
CA ILE A 7 -45.52 14.84 -19.95
C ILE A 7 -44.66 14.10 -20.99
N PHE A 8 -44.48 14.77 -22.12
CA PHE A 8 -43.38 14.67 -23.08
C PHE A 8 -42.51 13.40 -23.04
N ALA A 9 -42.78 12.50 -24.00
CA ALA A 9 -41.78 11.63 -24.55
C ALA A 9 -40.74 12.49 -25.29
N ALA A 10 -39.64 12.82 -24.60
CA ALA A 10 -38.39 13.20 -25.24
C ALA A 10 -37.52 11.94 -25.33
N THR A 11 -37.66 11.22 -26.44
CA THR A 11 -36.63 10.31 -26.91
C THR A 11 -35.41 11.14 -27.25
N SER A 12 -34.37 11.06 -26.44
CA SER A 12 -33.04 11.50 -26.82
C SER A 12 -31.98 10.61 -26.17
N VAL A 13 -31.56 9.63 -26.97
CA VAL A 13 -30.16 9.22 -27.12
C VAL A 13 -29.47 8.66 -25.88
N VAL A 14 -29.34 7.33 -25.93
CA VAL A 14 -28.28 6.53 -25.32
C VAL A 14 -26.95 7.28 -25.26
N ALA A 15 -26.53 7.67 -24.07
CA ALA A 15 -25.12 7.80 -23.74
C ALA A 15 -24.75 6.58 -22.89
N THR A 16 -24.43 5.47 -23.56
CA THR A 16 -23.54 4.45 -23.00
C THR A 16 -22.19 5.11 -22.76
N THR A 17 -22.05 5.82 -21.65
CA THR A 17 -20.72 6.00 -21.07
C THR A 17 -20.35 4.68 -20.43
N SER A 18 -19.81 3.78 -21.26
CA SER A 18 -18.92 2.72 -20.83
C SER A 18 -17.63 3.36 -20.30
N ALA A 19 -17.76 4.18 -19.27
CA ALA A 19 -16.64 4.48 -18.40
C ALA A 19 -16.55 3.23 -17.52
N THR A 20 -15.66 2.31 -17.91
CA THR A 20 -14.95 1.51 -16.92
C THR A 20 -14.34 2.51 -15.94
N VAL A 21 -15.11 2.84 -14.91
CA VAL A 21 -14.57 3.45 -13.70
C VAL A 21 -13.63 2.38 -13.17
N VAL A 22 -12.36 2.47 -13.57
CA VAL A 22 -11.27 1.88 -12.81
C VAL A 22 -11.38 2.59 -11.48
N ALA A 23 -12.14 1.99 -10.57
CA ALA A 23 -12.20 2.44 -9.20
C ALA A 23 -10.75 2.47 -8.74
N CYS A 24 -10.18 3.67 -8.64
CA CYS A 24 -9.05 3.91 -7.76
C CYS A 24 -9.56 3.47 -6.39
N GLY A 25 -9.31 2.21 -6.04
CA GLY A 25 -9.76 1.64 -4.78
C GLY A 25 -9.24 2.55 -3.69
N ASN A 26 -10.16 3.18 -2.95
CA ASN A 26 -9.78 4.05 -1.84
C ASN A 26 -8.98 3.20 -0.85
N VAL A 27 -7.66 3.43 -0.80
CA VAL A 27 -6.79 2.79 0.20
C VAL A 27 -7.33 3.17 1.58
N ALA A 28 -7.58 2.17 2.41
CA ALA A 28 -8.26 2.38 3.69
C ALA A 28 -7.41 3.25 4.62
N SER A 29 -8.04 3.92 5.59
CA SER A 29 -7.28 4.70 6.58
C SER A 29 -6.54 3.78 7.55
N LEU A 30 -5.33 4.16 7.94
CA LEU A 30 -4.54 3.53 9.01
C LEU A 30 -4.81 4.27 10.33
N SER A 31 -5.04 3.52 11.42
CA SER A 31 -5.47 4.08 12.70
C SER A 31 -4.49 3.70 13.80
N PHE A 32 -4.16 4.68 14.66
CA PHE A 32 -3.30 4.43 15.82
C PHE A 32 -3.90 3.42 16.80
N GLU A 33 -3.02 2.67 17.44
CA GLU A 33 -3.29 2.03 18.71
C GLU A 33 -3.55 3.06 19.81
N ALA A 34 -4.12 2.60 20.94
CA ALA A 34 -4.40 3.48 22.07
C ALA A 34 -3.14 4.26 22.49
N GLU A 35 -3.34 5.56 22.75
CA GLU A 35 -2.30 6.50 23.21
C GLU A 35 -1.14 6.78 22.23
N LYS A 36 -1.16 6.18 21.03
CA LYS A 36 -0.16 6.46 19.99
C LYS A 36 -0.52 7.70 19.18
N LYS A 37 0.51 8.40 18.71
CA LYS A 37 0.41 9.66 17.96
C LYS A 37 1.50 9.78 16.90
N ASP A 38 1.38 10.82 16.05
CA ASP A 38 2.33 11.09 14.96
C ASP A 38 3.79 11.19 15.46
N ALA A 39 4.01 11.75 16.65
CA ALA A 39 5.33 11.85 17.25
C ALA A 39 6.01 10.48 17.51
N ASP A 40 5.25 9.44 17.82
CA ASP A 40 5.79 8.09 18.01
C ASP A 40 6.31 7.52 16.68
N VAL A 41 5.58 7.81 15.59
CA VAL A 41 5.98 7.41 14.23
C VAL A 41 7.24 8.16 13.80
N VAL A 42 7.27 9.48 14.04
CA VAL A 42 8.43 10.34 13.74
C VAL A 42 9.68 9.85 14.47
N SER A 43 9.55 9.46 15.74
CA SER A 43 10.66 8.89 16.53
C SER A 43 11.21 7.61 15.90
N ASN A 44 10.34 6.69 15.47
CA ASN A 44 10.70 5.44 14.79
C ASN A 44 11.31 5.65 13.38
N LEU A 45 11.20 6.86 12.82
CA LEU A 45 11.65 7.20 11.47
C LEU A 45 12.65 8.36 11.46
N SER A 46 13.35 8.59 12.58
CA SER A 46 14.32 9.68 12.76
C SER A 46 15.47 9.67 11.74
N ASP A 47 15.82 8.51 11.18
CA ASP A 47 16.80 8.41 10.09
C ASP A 47 16.37 9.18 8.83
N TYR A 48 15.06 9.31 8.61
CA TYR A 48 14.46 9.98 7.45
C TYR A 48 14.10 11.45 7.72
N ILE A 49 14.22 11.92 8.97
CA ILE A 49 13.72 13.22 9.43
C ILE A 49 14.85 14.07 10.05
N ALA A 50 15.06 15.29 9.55
CA ALA A 50 15.95 16.30 10.15
C ALA A 50 15.19 17.60 10.30
N GLU A 51 15.46 18.36 11.36
CA GLU A 51 14.92 19.73 11.52
C GLU A 51 13.40 19.80 11.33
N LYS A 52 12.68 18.78 11.82
CA LYS A 52 11.22 18.61 11.68
C LYS A 52 10.71 18.50 10.24
N LYS A 53 11.55 18.02 9.32
CA LYS A 53 11.24 17.84 7.89
C LYS A 53 11.84 16.53 7.34
N LEU A 54 11.33 16.06 6.20
CA LEU A 54 11.95 14.95 5.46
C LEU A 54 13.33 15.35 4.90
N LYS A 55 14.34 14.50 5.11
CA LYS A 55 15.73 14.75 4.65
C LYS A 55 15.90 14.63 3.13
N ALA A 56 15.02 13.90 2.46
CA ALA A 56 15.11 13.58 1.04
C ALA A 56 13.72 13.28 0.46
N ASP A 57 13.63 13.24 -0.88
CA ASP A 57 12.43 12.76 -1.56
C ASP A 57 12.25 11.25 -1.34
N MET A 58 11.01 10.86 -1.09
CA MET A 58 10.62 9.48 -0.82
C MET A 58 9.65 9.04 -1.90
N LYS A 59 10.20 8.66 -3.05
CA LYS A 59 9.47 8.38 -4.29
C LYS A 59 9.05 6.91 -4.38
N ASP A 60 8.07 6.64 -5.22
CA ASP A 60 7.58 5.28 -5.50
C ASP A 60 8.72 4.40 -6.05
N LEU A 61 8.78 3.16 -5.58
CA LEU A 61 9.66 2.15 -6.18
C LEU A 61 8.98 1.57 -7.41
N THR A 62 9.57 1.83 -8.58
CA THR A 62 9.12 1.23 -9.85
C THR A 62 10.01 0.05 -10.17
N LEU A 63 9.44 -1.15 -10.14
CA LEU A 63 10.12 -2.37 -10.60
C LEU A 63 9.69 -2.68 -12.03
N PRO A 64 10.56 -3.28 -12.86
CA PRO A 64 10.16 -3.78 -14.18
C PRO A 64 8.98 -4.74 -14.05
N THR A 65 7.94 -4.57 -14.85
CA THR A 65 6.74 -5.43 -14.81
C THR A 65 7.08 -6.90 -15.08
N GLU A 66 8.08 -7.14 -15.93
CA GLU A 66 8.53 -8.48 -16.27
C GLU A 66 10.06 -8.48 -16.45
N ILE A 67 10.72 -9.49 -15.92
CA ILE A 67 12.12 -9.81 -16.18
C ILE A 67 12.15 -11.20 -16.81
N LYS A 68 12.54 -11.26 -18.09
CA LYS A 68 12.59 -12.50 -18.86
C LYS A 68 13.85 -13.29 -18.49
N GLY A 69 13.70 -14.57 -18.18
CA GLY A 69 14.75 -15.48 -17.73
C GLY A 69 14.17 -16.74 -17.07
N GLU A 70 15.02 -17.63 -16.57
CA GLU A 70 14.62 -18.72 -15.69
C GLU A 70 15.18 -18.47 -14.27
N PRO A 71 14.34 -18.13 -13.27
CA PRO A 71 12.88 -18.00 -13.36
C PRO A 71 12.45 -16.68 -14.02
N THR A 72 11.30 -16.70 -14.69
CA THR A 72 10.62 -15.50 -15.18
C THR A 72 9.99 -14.78 -14.00
N ILE A 73 10.27 -13.48 -13.86
CA ILE A 73 9.77 -12.68 -12.74
C ILE A 73 8.72 -11.70 -13.25
N THR A 74 7.53 -11.75 -12.64
CA THR A 74 6.45 -10.81 -12.92
C THR A 74 6.18 -9.95 -11.70
N ASN A 75 6.26 -8.63 -11.83
CA ASN A 75 5.90 -7.68 -10.77
C ASN A 75 4.51 -7.10 -11.06
N LYS A 76 3.62 -7.14 -10.07
CA LYS A 76 2.27 -6.58 -10.10
C LYS A 76 2.12 -5.51 -9.03
N GLY A 77 1.44 -4.43 -9.38
CA GLY A 77 1.25 -3.28 -8.49
C GLY A 77 2.53 -2.45 -8.37
N LYS A 78 2.58 -1.62 -7.33
CA LYS A 78 3.72 -0.76 -7.01
C LYS A 78 3.82 -0.57 -5.50
N MET A 79 5.01 -0.26 -5.02
CA MET A 79 5.21 0.22 -3.65
C MET A 79 5.19 1.75 -3.68
N ASP A 80 4.21 2.35 -3.00
CA ASP A 80 4.15 3.81 -2.85
C ASP A 80 5.23 4.27 -1.85
N GLY A 81 6.13 5.13 -2.30
CA GLY A 81 7.24 5.62 -1.48
C GLY A 81 8.37 4.62 -1.18
N LYS A 82 9.17 4.95 -0.16
CA LYS A 82 10.36 4.21 0.28
C LYS A 82 10.02 3.25 1.42
N ASP A 83 10.49 2.00 1.33
CA ASP A 83 10.38 1.02 2.42
C ASP A 83 11.10 1.46 3.70
N VAL A 84 10.42 1.36 4.84
CA VAL A 84 10.93 1.76 6.15
C VAL A 84 10.72 0.76 7.27
N ALA A 85 9.84 -0.23 7.10
CA ALA A 85 9.70 -1.34 8.02
C ALA A 85 9.18 -2.57 7.30
N TYR A 86 9.59 -3.75 7.75
CA TYR A 86 9.31 -5.01 7.08
C TYR A 86 9.12 -6.15 8.08
N ILE A 87 8.11 -6.99 7.86
CA ILE A 87 7.89 -8.27 8.53
C ILE A 87 7.84 -9.36 7.45
N GLY A 88 8.86 -10.22 7.47
CA GLY A 88 9.00 -11.37 6.56
C GLY A 88 8.96 -12.70 7.29
N LEU A 89 9.04 -13.79 6.52
CA LEU A 89 9.23 -15.14 7.09
C LEU A 89 10.64 -15.34 7.65
N ASP A 90 11.62 -14.67 7.04
CA ASP A 90 13.00 -14.65 7.48
C ASP A 90 13.21 -13.49 8.45
N SER A 91 13.47 -13.80 9.72
CA SER A 91 13.70 -12.80 10.77
C SER A 91 14.93 -11.94 10.50
N SER A 92 15.88 -12.39 9.68
CA SER A 92 17.05 -11.61 9.29
C SER A 92 16.71 -10.43 8.36
N LEU A 93 15.55 -10.49 7.70
CA LEU A 93 15.06 -9.44 6.82
C LEU A 93 14.11 -8.45 7.54
N GLU A 94 13.75 -8.73 8.80
CA GLU A 94 12.86 -7.86 9.56
C GLU A 94 13.52 -6.52 9.87
N LYS A 95 12.74 -5.45 9.69
CA LYS A 95 13.20 -4.07 9.85
C LYS A 95 12.16 -3.27 10.59
N ASN A 96 12.58 -2.55 11.63
CA ASN A 96 11.75 -1.60 12.36
C ASN A 96 10.35 -2.13 12.76
N LYS A 97 10.31 -3.33 13.35
CA LYS A 97 9.05 -3.98 13.77
C LYS A 97 8.22 -3.15 14.74
N ALA A 98 8.88 -2.29 15.53
CA ALA A 98 8.22 -1.41 16.49
C ALA A 98 7.17 -0.50 15.83
N LEU A 99 7.37 -0.12 14.56
CA LEU A 99 6.41 0.67 13.80
C LEU A 99 5.06 -0.04 13.62
N PHE A 100 5.06 -1.38 13.50
CA PHE A 100 3.83 -2.17 13.34
C PHE A 100 2.95 -2.15 14.59
N ALA A 101 3.55 -2.04 15.78
CA ALA A 101 2.83 -1.98 17.04
C ALA A 101 2.13 -0.62 17.27
N LEU A 102 2.39 0.39 16.44
CA LEU A 102 1.77 1.71 16.59
C LEU A 102 0.34 1.78 16.04
N PHE A 103 -0.08 0.81 15.23
CA PHE A 103 -1.36 0.86 14.52
C PHE A 103 -2.21 -0.40 14.67
N LYS A 104 -3.53 -0.20 14.73
CA LYS A 104 -4.54 -1.25 14.93
C LYS A 104 -4.51 -2.32 13.84
N GLN A 105 -4.32 -1.89 12.60
CA GLN A 105 -4.35 -2.76 11.46
C GLN A 105 -3.08 -3.60 11.30
N SER A 106 -1.97 -3.23 11.95
CA SER A 106 -0.67 -3.86 11.75
C SER A 106 -0.10 -4.60 12.96
N LYS A 107 -0.57 -4.31 14.18
CA LYS A 107 0.08 -4.83 15.41
C LYS A 107 0.12 -6.36 15.52
N ASP A 108 -0.87 -7.03 14.93
CA ASP A 108 -1.02 -8.49 15.02
C ASP A 108 -0.67 -9.19 13.69
N LEU A 109 -0.20 -8.44 12.68
CA LEU A 109 0.18 -9.01 11.40
C LEU A 109 1.44 -9.86 11.54
N LYS A 110 1.44 -10.99 10.84
CA LYS A 110 2.55 -11.93 10.76
C LYS A 110 2.71 -12.40 9.33
N ALA A 111 3.96 -12.56 8.89
CA ALA A 111 4.22 -13.20 7.62
C ALA A 111 3.68 -14.64 7.63
N SER A 112 3.29 -15.15 6.46
CA SER A 112 2.74 -16.50 6.32
C SER A 112 3.15 -17.14 5.00
N GLU A 113 3.16 -18.46 5.00
CA GLU A 113 3.31 -19.27 3.79
C GLU A 113 2.12 -20.22 3.65
N SER A 114 1.72 -20.44 2.41
CA SER A 114 0.75 -21.46 2.01
C SER A 114 1.44 -22.39 1.03
N THR A 115 1.72 -23.61 1.48
CA THR A 115 2.33 -24.66 0.67
C THR A 115 1.41 -25.06 -0.49
N ASP A 116 0.11 -25.21 -0.22
CA ASP A 116 -0.88 -25.63 -1.21
C ASP A 116 -1.07 -24.61 -2.34
N LYS A 117 -0.87 -23.32 -2.03
CA LYS A 117 -0.99 -22.23 -3.00
C LYS A 117 0.36 -21.72 -3.49
N LEU A 118 1.46 -22.31 -3.02
CA LEU A 118 2.83 -21.85 -3.24
C LEU A 118 2.95 -20.33 -3.10
N THR A 119 2.39 -19.78 -2.02
CA THR A 119 2.28 -18.33 -1.81
C THR A 119 2.91 -17.94 -0.47
N VAL A 120 3.77 -16.94 -0.48
CA VAL A 120 4.32 -16.28 0.70
C VAL A 120 3.69 -14.89 0.81
N THR A 121 3.22 -14.52 2.00
CA THR A 121 2.67 -13.20 2.31
C THR A 121 3.51 -12.53 3.39
N GLU A 122 3.94 -11.31 3.12
CA GLU A 122 4.79 -10.48 3.97
C GLU A 122 4.19 -9.06 4.04
N TYR A 123 4.61 -8.27 5.02
CA TYR A 123 4.03 -6.95 5.25
C TYR A 123 5.11 -5.89 5.41
N TYR A 124 4.82 -4.68 4.96
CA TYR A 124 5.76 -3.58 5.01
C TYR A 124 5.08 -2.26 5.37
N PHE A 125 5.87 -1.33 5.88
CA PHE A 125 5.53 0.09 5.86
C PHE A 125 6.43 0.82 4.88
N SER A 126 5.83 1.68 4.06
CA SER A 126 6.55 2.61 3.22
C SER A 126 6.11 4.04 3.49
N LEU A 127 7.01 4.99 3.28
CA LEU A 127 6.72 6.42 3.44
C LEU A 127 6.93 7.17 2.14
N LYS A 128 6.04 8.12 1.85
CA LYS A 128 6.06 8.97 0.66
C LYS A 128 5.94 10.44 1.04
N GLY A 129 6.77 11.26 0.42
CA GLY A 129 6.76 12.71 0.62
C GLY A 129 7.97 13.34 -0.04
N ASP A 130 7.87 14.64 -0.26
CA ASP A 130 8.95 15.42 -0.86
C ASP A 130 9.96 15.85 0.20
N LYS A 131 11.20 16.09 -0.22
CA LYS A 131 12.21 16.70 0.64
C LYS A 131 11.66 18.00 1.25
N ASP A 132 12.06 18.29 2.49
CA ASP A 132 11.68 19.48 3.26
C ASP A 132 10.19 19.56 3.65
N ALA A 133 9.38 18.57 3.30
CA ALA A 133 7.99 18.49 3.72
C ALA A 133 7.89 18.28 5.24
N THR A 134 6.89 18.92 5.87
CA THR A 134 6.57 18.81 7.30
C THR A 134 5.53 17.74 7.60
N SER A 135 5.14 16.97 6.58
CA SER A 135 4.27 15.80 6.70
C SER A 135 4.53 14.82 5.57
N PHE A 136 4.22 13.54 5.79
CA PHE A 136 4.37 12.49 4.79
C PHE A 136 3.18 11.52 4.83
N GLU A 137 2.94 10.80 3.75
CA GLU A 137 2.01 9.66 3.75
C GLU A 137 2.78 8.39 4.17
N LEU A 138 2.26 7.69 5.17
CA LEU A 138 2.70 6.37 5.59
C LEU A 138 1.72 5.34 5.06
N PHE A 139 2.21 4.30 4.38
CA PHE A 139 1.43 3.22 3.81
C PHE A 139 1.75 1.92 4.53
N LEU A 140 0.71 1.19 4.94
CA LEU A 140 0.81 -0.22 5.29
C LEU A 140 0.56 -1.03 4.02
N GLY A 141 1.52 -1.84 3.62
CA GLY A 141 1.47 -2.66 2.43
C GLY A 141 1.52 -4.16 2.71
N LYS A 142 1.00 -4.92 1.75
CA LYS A 142 1.12 -6.38 1.63
C LYS A 142 2.02 -6.70 0.44
N PHE A 143 2.92 -7.64 0.65
CA PHE A 143 3.78 -8.20 -0.39
C PHE A 143 3.50 -9.69 -0.52
N GLU A 144 3.12 -10.14 -1.72
CA GLU A 144 2.83 -11.55 -1.99
C GLU A 144 3.80 -12.10 -3.04
N LYS A 145 4.45 -13.24 -2.74
CA LYS A 145 5.25 -14.02 -3.67
C LYS A 145 4.46 -15.27 -4.04
N LYS A 146 4.08 -15.43 -5.30
CA LYS A 146 3.41 -16.65 -5.79
C LYS A 146 4.33 -17.39 -6.75
N TYR A 147 4.65 -18.64 -6.42
CA TYR A 147 5.42 -19.53 -7.28
C TYR A 147 4.48 -20.38 -8.12
N THR A 148 4.84 -20.65 -9.37
CA THR A 148 4.16 -21.66 -10.18
C THR A 148 4.77 -23.05 -9.91
N GLU A 149 3.97 -24.11 -10.06
CA GLU A 149 4.38 -25.50 -9.74
C GLU A 149 5.63 -25.95 -10.49
N GLU A 150 5.87 -25.41 -11.68
CA GLU A 150 7.09 -25.69 -12.46
C GLU A 150 8.34 -24.97 -11.94
N LYS A 151 8.27 -24.16 -10.86
CA LYS A 151 9.35 -23.32 -10.28
C LYS A 151 10.03 -22.34 -11.26
N LYS A 152 9.55 -22.25 -12.50
CA LYS A 152 10.11 -21.41 -13.57
C LYS A 152 9.55 -20.00 -13.60
N ALA A 153 8.55 -19.67 -12.79
CA ALA A 153 8.03 -18.31 -12.70
C ALA A 153 7.68 -17.91 -11.26
N VAL A 154 7.92 -16.64 -10.95
CA VAL A 154 7.56 -16.01 -9.68
C VAL A 154 6.77 -14.74 -9.96
N THR A 155 5.60 -14.60 -9.34
CA THR A 155 4.85 -13.35 -9.34
C THR A 155 4.98 -12.65 -8.00
N PHE A 156 5.53 -11.45 -8.01
CA PHE A 156 5.56 -10.52 -6.90
C PHE A 156 4.37 -9.56 -7.01
N THR A 157 3.58 -9.43 -5.95
CA THR A 157 2.44 -8.49 -5.91
C THR A 157 2.58 -7.54 -4.73
N TYR A 158 2.58 -6.25 -5.02
CA TYR A 158 2.62 -5.17 -4.02
C TYR A 158 1.23 -4.53 -3.93
N THR A 159 0.69 -4.43 -2.71
CA THR A 159 -0.62 -3.83 -2.47
C THR A 159 -0.59 -2.91 -1.26
N SER A 160 -0.89 -1.63 -1.45
CA SER A 160 -1.16 -0.68 -0.36
C SER A 160 -2.52 -1.01 0.27
N ILE A 161 -2.53 -1.42 1.54
CA ILE A 161 -3.74 -1.84 2.28
C ILE A 161 -4.36 -0.64 2.99
N ASN A 162 -3.53 0.09 3.74
CA ASN A 162 -3.94 1.26 4.49
C ASN A 162 -2.95 2.41 4.30
N LYS A 163 -3.40 3.63 4.55
CA LYS A 163 -2.53 4.80 4.60
C LYS A 163 -2.94 5.81 5.65
N LYS A 164 -1.99 6.64 6.09
CA LYS A 164 -2.23 7.79 6.96
C LYS A 164 -1.21 8.88 6.68
N THR A 165 -1.67 10.13 6.70
CA THR A 165 -0.77 11.29 6.73
C THR A 165 -0.24 11.48 8.15
N ILE A 166 1.08 11.56 8.29
CA ILE A 166 1.81 11.78 9.54
C ILE A 166 2.37 13.20 9.53
N LYS A 167 2.12 13.98 10.58
CA LYS A 167 2.69 15.32 10.77
C LYS A 167 4.04 15.22 11.52
N ILE A 168 5.08 15.83 10.96
CA ILE A 168 6.43 15.86 11.55
C ILE A 168 6.54 16.98 12.57
N ALA A 169 6.01 18.16 12.23
CA ALA A 169 5.94 19.30 13.13
C ALA A 169 4.53 19.37 13.75
N GLN A 170 4.45 19.06 15.03
CA GLN A 170 3.39 19.51 15.94
C GLN A 170 4.02 20.32 17.06
#